data_AF-A0A0G0XAF8-F1
#
_entry.id   AF-A0A0G0XAF8-F1
#
_cell.length_a   1.000
_cell.length_b   1.000
_cell.length_c   1.000
_cell.angle_alpha   90.00
_cell.angle_beta   90.00
_cell.angle_gamma   90.00
#
_symmetry.space_group_name_H-M   'P 1'
#
loop_
_entity.id
_entity.type
_entity.pdbx_description
1 polymer ?
#
loop_
_entity_poly.entity_id
_entity_poly.type
_entity_poly.pdbx_seq_one_letter_code
_entity_poly.pdbx_strand_id
1 'polypeptide(L)' 'MVGNTIPLKANAGTIRGDFSLDSALAANRRSRSVFNLIHASGTSEEAEDEIKLWFKEDEIMSYKRVHEDLYLY' A
#
# COMPACT_ATOMS: atom_id res chain seq x y z
N MET A 1 -4.90 -4.28 -5.74
CA MET A 1 -3.68 -4.88 -5.14
C MET A 1 -3.69 -4.81 -3.62
N VAL A 2 -3.67 -3.62 -3.00
CA VAL A 2 -3.49 -3.50 -1.53
C VAL A 2 -4.69 -4.02 -0.73
N GLY A 3 -5.93 -3.67 -1.13
CA GLY A 3 -7.15 -4.07 -0.44
C GLY A 3 -7.68 -3.04 0.55
N ASN A 4 -8.87 -3.29 1.10
CA ASN A 4 -9.56 -2.36 2.02
C ASN A 4 -8.70 -2.06 3.26
N THR A 5 -8.78 -0.84 3.78
CA THR A 5 -8.05 -0.41 4.99
C THR A 5 -8.32 -1.30 6.20
N ILE A 6 -9.51 -1.89 6.31
CA ILE A 6 -9.88 -2.88 7.32
C ILE A 6 -9.65 -4.28 6.73
N PRO A 7 -8.69 -5.06 7.23
CA PRO A 7 -8.36 -6.39 6.68
C PRO A 7 -9.55 -7.35 6.61
N LEU A 8 -10.40 -7.36 7.65
CA LEU A 8 -11.63 -8.15 7.67
C LEU A 8 -12.60 -7.84 6.51
N LYS A 9 -12.49 -6.67 5.87
CA LYS A 9 -13.30 -6.25 4.71
C LYS A 9 -12.50 -6.28 3.39
N ALA A 10 -11.24 -6.70 3.41
CA ALA A 10 -10.43 -6.77 2.21
C ALA A 10 -10.75 -8.04 1.42
N ASN A 11 -10.80 -7.92 0.10
CA ASN A 11 -11.07 -9.06 -0.78
C ASN A 11 -9.88 -10.05 -0.76
N ALA A 12 -10.17 -11.34 -0.88
CA ALA A 12 -9.15 -12.36 -1.10
C ALA A 12 -8.33 -12.05 -2.37
N GLY A 13 -7.04 -12.36 -2.35
CA GLY A 13 -6.07 -12.01 -3.39
C GLY A 13 -5.48 -10.60 -3.25
N THR A 14 -5.89 -9.83 -2.23
CA THR A 14 -5.26 -8.55 -1.89
C THR A 14 -4.29 -8.71 -0.74
N ILE A 15 -3.26 -7.86 -0.66
CA ILE A 15 -2.25 -7.93 0.40
C ILE A 15 -2.90 -7.92 1.79
N ARG A 16 -3.85 -7.00 2.02
CA ARG A 16 -4.52 -6.89 3.32
C ARG A 16 -5.49 -8.05 3.59
N GLY A 17 -6.12 -8.60 2.55
CA GLY A 17 -7.05 -9.73 2.69
C GLY A 17 -6.37 -11.06 2.95
N ASP A 18 -5.19 -11.28 2.36
CA ASP A 18 -4.49 -12.56 2.46
C ASP A 18 -3.54 -12.63 3.67
N PHE A 19 -3.01 -11.49 4.12
CA PHE A 19 -1.94 -11.45 5.13
C PHE A 19 -2.33 -10.80 6.47
N SER A 20 -3.54 -10.24 6.62
CA SER A 20 -4.01 -9.71 7.90
C SER A 20 -5.46 -10.13 8.21
N LEU A 21 -5.72 -10.41 9.49
CA LEU A 21 -7.04 -10.78 10.01
C LEU A 21 -7.60 -9.71 10.97
N ASP A 22 -6.98 -8.53 11.02
CA ASP A 22 -7.34 -7.51 11.99
C ASP A 22 -8.69 -6.83 11.68
N SER A 23 -9.30 -6.25 12.71
CA SER A 23 -10.59 -5.54 12.60
C SER A 23 -10.61 -4.25 13.40
N ALA A 24 -11.46 -3.30 12.98
CA ALA A 24 -11.66 -2.04 13.70
C ALA A 24 -12.11 -2.27 15.15
N LEU A 25 -12.97 -3.26 15.39
CA LEU A 25 -13.42 -3.60 16.75
C LEU A 25 -12.27 -4.10 17.63
N ALA A 26 -11.45 -5.02 17.11
CA ALA A 26 -10.33 -5.59 17.85
C ALA A 26 -9.24 -4.54 18.16
N ALA A 27 -9.01 -3.61 17.23
CA ALA A 27 -8.10 -2.48 17.36
C ALA A 27 -8.60 -1.48 18.41
N ASN A 28 -9.87 -1.04 18.30
CA ASN A 28 -10.48 -0.09 19.23
C ASN A 28 -10.53 -0.62 20.67
N ARG A 29 -10.88 -1.91 20.86
CA ARG A 29 -10.88 -2.53 22.19
C ARG A 29 -9.51 -2.55 22.86
N ARG A 30 -8.44 -2.46 22.07
CA ARG A 30 -7.05 -2.46 22.52
C ARG A 30 -6.41 -1.08 22.41
N SER A 31 -7.20 -0.03 22.14
CA SER A 31 -6.75 1.35 21.99
C SER A 31 -5.55 1.49 21.06
N ARG A 32 -5.58 0.79 19.92
CA ARG A 32 -4.53 0.84 18.88
C ARG A 32 -5.14 1.10 17.51
N SER A 33 -4.28 1.46 16.56
CA SER A 33 -4.64 1.49 15.14
C SER A 33 -4.87 0.08 14.58
N VAL A 34 -5.56 0.02 13.45
CA VAL A 34 -5.72 -1.22 12.68
C VAL A 34 -4.36 -1.61 12.09
N PHE A 35 -3.95 -2.85 12.31
CA PHE A 35 -2.73 -3.41 11.74
C PHE A 35 -3.03 -4.02 10.38
N ASN A 36 -2.90 -3.19 9.34
CA ASN A 36 -3.18 -3.53 7.95
C ASN A 36 -1.93 -3.59 7.06
N LEU A 37 -0.76 -3.80 7.68
CA LEU A 37 0.54 -4.14 7.08
C LEU A 37 1.23 -3.05 6.24
N ILE A 38 0.53 -2.46 5.28
CA ILE A 38 1.11 -1.61 4.24
C ILE A 38 0.30 -0.34 4.05
N HIS A 39 0.99 0.77 3.81
CA HIS A 39 0.43 2.05 3.37
C HIS A 39 0.56 2.19 1.85
N ALA A 40 -0.41 2.87 1.23
CA ALA A 40 -0.33 3.32 -0.15
C ALA A 40 -1.10 4.64 -0.24
N SER A 41 -0.54 5.60 -0.97
CA SER A 41 -1.13 6.92 -1.16
C SER A 41 -2.55 6.80 -1.73
N GLY A 42 -3.48 7.59 -1.19
CA GLY A 42 -4.91 7.50 -1.52
C GLY A 42 -5.28 8.21 -2.81
N THR A 43 -4.51 9.23 -3.19
CA THR A 43 -4.68 10.02 -4.42
C THR A 43 -3.33 10.32 -5.09
N SER A 44 -3.35 10.80 -6.34
CA SER A 44 -2.13 11.22 -7.03
C SER A 44 -1.47 12.44 -6.38
N GLU A 45 -2.27 13.38 -5.86
CA GLU A 45 -1.77 14.56 -5.13
C GLU A 45 -1.05 14.14 -3.85
N GLU A 46 -1.69 13.25 -3.05
CA GLU A 46 -1.05 12.68 -1.86
C GLU A 46 0.23 11.91 -2.22
N ALA A 47 0.25 11.20 -3.35
CA ALA A 47 1.44 10.47 -3.79
C ALA A 47 2.60 11.42 -4.10
N GLU A 48 2.35 12.53 -4.80
CA GLU A 48 3.39 13.53 -5.10
C GLU A 48 3.98 14.14 -3.82
N ASP A 49 3.14 14.43 -2.83
CA ASP A 49 3.58 14.99 -1.55
C ASP A 49 4.33 13.97 -0.70
N GLU A 50 3.82 12.73 -0.61
CA GLU A 50 4.47 11.65 0.14
C GLU A 50 5.81 11.24 -0.48
N ILE A 51 5.93 11.18 -1.82
CA ILE A 51 7.21 10.87 -2.48
C ILE A 51 8.27 11.91 -2.11
N LYS A 52 7.93 13.21 -2.19
CA LYS A 52 8.84 14.31 -1.81
C LYS A 52 9.17 14.31 -0.32
N LEU A 53 8.27 13.81 0.52
CA LEU A 53 8.49 13.71 1.97
C LEU A 53 9.50 12.61 2.32
N TRP A 54 9.43 11.46 1.64
CA TRP A 54 10.22 10.27 1.98
C TRP A 54 11.54 10.14 1.22
N PHE A 55 11.62 10.70 0.01
CA PHE A 55 12.77 10.52 -0.87
C PHE A 55 13.28 11.85 -1.41
N LYS A 56 14.61 11.95 -1.57
CA LYS A 56 15.24 12.97 -2.39
C LYS A 56 15.11 12.61 -3.87
N GLU A 57 15.20 13.61 -4.74
CA GLU A 57 15.10 13.41 -6.19
C GLU A 57 16.17 12.44 -6.73
N ASP A 58 17.36 12.42 -6.14
CA ASP A 58 18.47 11.55 -6.54
C ASP A 58 18.37 10.10 -6.01
N GLU A 59 17.42 9.82 -5.11
CA GLU A 59 17.12 8.47 -4.62
C GLU A 59 16.13 7.72 -5.53
N ILE A 60 15.42 8.44 -6.40
CA ILE A 60 14.44 7.88 -7.33
C ILE A 60 15.13 7.45 -8.62
N MET A 61 15.28 6.13 -8.79
CA MET A 61 15.98 5.56 -9.94
C MET A 61 15.09 5.45 -11.17
N SER A 62 15.64 5.84 -12.32
CA SER A 62 15.05 5.57 -13.64
C SER A 62 15.87 4.52 -14.37
N TYR A 63 15.26 3.36 -14.63
CA TYR A 63 15.85 2.28 -15.40
C TYR A 63 14.75 1.44 -16.05
N LYS A 64 15.10 0.70 -17.10
CA LYS A 64 14.14 -0.13 -17.83
C LYS A 64 14.01 -1.50 -17.17
N ARG A 65 12.77 -1.94 -16.92
CA ARG A 65 12.53 -3.31 -16.43
C ARG A 65 12.59 -4.30 -17.60
N VAL A 66 13.10 -5.51 -17.38
CA VAL A 66 13.23 -6.56 -18.41
C VAL A 66 11.92 -6.81 -19.16
N HIS A 67 10.80 -6.74 -18.45
CA HIS A 67 9.47 -6.98 -19.03
C HIS A 67 8.95 -5.84 -19.90
N GLU A 68 9.47 -4.62 -19.78
CA GLU A 68 9.06 -3.47 -20.61
C GLU A 68 9.55 -3.60 -22.07
N ASP A 69 10.63 -4.35 -22.30
CA ASP A 69 11.09 -4.70 -23.65
C ASP A 69 10.35 -5.92 -24.22
N LEU A 70 10.07 -6.90 -23.36
CA LEU A 70 9.57 -8.20 -23.79
C LEU A 70 8.06 -8.20 -24.06
N TYR A 71 7.31 -7.40 -23.30
CA TYR A 71 5.87 -7.27 -23.42
C TYR A 71 5.57 -5.81 -23.78
N LEU A 72 5.16 -5.60 -25.03
CA LEU A 72 4.68 -4.30 -25.51
C LEU A 72 3.38 -3.96 -24.75
N TYR A 73 3.51 -3.18 -23.68
CA TYR A 73 2.39 -2.55 -22.97
C TYR A 73 2.14 -1.15 -23.52
#